data_AF-A0A936I123-F1
#
_entry.id   AF-A0A936I123-F1
#
_cell.length_a   1.000
_cell.length_b   1.000
_cell.length_c   1.000
_cell.angle_alpha   90.00
_cell.angle_beta   90.00
_cell.angle_gamma   90.00
#
_symmetry.space_group_name_H-M   'P 1'
#
loop_
_entity.id
_entity.type
_entity.pdbx_description
1 polymer ?
#
loop_
_entity_poly.entity_id
_entity_poly.type
_entity_poly.pdbx_seq_one_letter_code
_entity_poly.pdbx_strand_id
1 'polypeptide(L)'
;MIDEVIGFALPELHGHWTQGEALRRRLAERIHFSPVGLMPLDARDGYLFLRQGSEMRVYVYGTTLYPDTADERHYRRMHTRYVTTCSVGLLSPYERVKAELVSYRPELPNPAVFCFESEVDLPRIETFMPLAKQLVYHYIQHEFSNGATPSPEGISV
;
A
#
# COMPACT_ATOMS: atom_id res chain seq x y z
N MET A 1 -39.70 -14.06 -11.63
CA MET A 1 -38.81 -15.04 -10.96
C MET A 1 -37.37 -14.54 -10.82
N ILE A 2 -36.60 -14.30 -11.90
CA ILE A 2 -35.23 -13.76 -11.77
C ILE A 2 -35.24 -12.32 -11.23
N ASP A 3 -36.14 -11.47 -11.72
CA ASP A 3 -36.22 -10.06 -11.28
C ASP A 3 -36.65 -9.91 -9.80
N GLU A 4 -37.39 -10.86 -9.24
CA GLU A 4 -37.79 -10.86 -7.82
C GLU A 4 -36.63 -11.26 -6.91
N VAL A 5 -35.83 -12.25 -7.33
CA VAL A 5 -34.60 -12.64 -6.60
C VAL A 5 -33.56 -11.54 -6.66
N ILE A 6 -33.39 -10.90 -7.83
CA ILE A 6 -32.50 -9.74 -7.99
C ILE A 6 -33.00 -8.55 -7.16
N GLY A 7 -34.31 -8.26 -7.19
CA GLY A 7 -34.93 -7.17 -6.44
C GLY A 7 -34.83 -7.32 -4.92
N PHE A 8 -34.86 -8.55 -4.40
CA PHE A 8 -34.65 -8.85 -2.98
C PHE A 8 -33.17 -8.78 -2.58
N ALA A 9 -32.27 -9.33 -3.41
CA ALA A 9 -30.86 -9.44 -3.07
C ALA A 9 -30.10 -8.11 -3.18
N LEU A 10 -30.49 -7.24 -4.13
CA LEU A 10 -29.77 -5.98 -4.40
C LEU A 10 -29.69 -5.03 -3.19
N PRO A 11 -30.78 -4.74 -2.46
CA PRO A 11 -30.73 -3.86 -1.29
C PRO A 11 -29.83 -4.39 -0.17
N GLU A 12 -29.91 -5.69 0.14
CA GLU A 12 -29.05 -6.32 1.15
C GLU A 12 -27.57 -6.29 0.74
N LEU A 13 -27.29 -6.63 -0.53
CA LEU A 13 -25.93 -6.53 -1.09
C LEU A 13 -25.37 -5.10 -0.99
N HIS A 14 -26.18 -4.09 -1.30
CA HIS A 14 -25.78 -2.69 -1.21
C HIS A 14 -25.51 -2.26 0.23
N GLY A 15 -26.33 -2.74 1.18
CA GLY A 15 -26.15 -2.51 2.61
C GLY A 15 -24.84 -3.10 3.11
N HIS A 16 -24.57 -4.37 2.79
CA HIS A 16 -23.32 -5.04 3.15
C HIS A 16 -22.08 -4.42 2.48
N TRP A 17 -22.20 -3.98 1.22
CA TRP A 17 -21.13 -3.24 0.55
C TRP A 17 -20.80 -1.97 1.31
N THR A 18 -21.82 -1.16 1.65
CA THR A 18 -21.62 0.12 2.35
C THR A 18 -20.96 -0.09 3.71
N GLN A 19 -21.37 -1.13 4.45
CA GLN A 19 -20.73 -1.53 5.70
C GLN A 19 -19.27 -1.96 5.49
N GLY A 20 -18.99 -2.75 4.46
CA GLY A 20 -17.63 -3.18 4.10
C GLY A 20 -16.73 -2.00 3.75
N GLU A 21 -17.23 -1.03 3.00
CA GLU A 21 -16.50 0.18 2.63
C GLU A 21 -16.22 1.06 3.85
N ALA A 22 -17.20 1.22 4.74
CA ALA A 22 -17.01 1.93 5.99
C ALA A 22 -15.96 1.26 6.90
N LEU A 23 -15.99 -0.08 7.01
CA LEU A 23 -14.99 -0.84 7.76
C LEU A 23 -13.60 -0.68 7.14
N ARG A 24 -13.48 -0.84 5.82
CA ARG A 24 -12.24 -0.67 5.07
C ARG A 24 -11.62 0.70 5.34
N ARG A 25 -12.42 1.78 5.27
CA ARG A 25 -11.98 3.15 5.55
C ARG A 25 -11.45 3.30 6.98
N ARG A 26 -12.20 2.82 7.98
CA ARG A 26 -11.77 2.85 9.39
C ARG A 26 -10.47 2.08 9.65
N LEU A 27 -10.23 0.99 8.92
CA LEU A 27 -8.97 0.24 9.04
C LEU A 27 -7.82 0.98 8.35
N ALA A 28 -8.06 1.61 7.20
CA ALA A 28 -7.07 2.41 6.51
C ALA A 28 -6.61 3.63 7.35
N GLU A 29 -7.52 4.25 8.09
CA GLU A 29 -7.22 5.34 9.04
C GLU A 29 -6.27 4.93 10.17
N ARG A 30 -6.13 3.62 10.45
CA ARG A 30 -5.22 3.07 11.47
C ARG A 30 -3.88 2.58 10.91
N ILE A 31 -3.62 2.89 9.64
CA ILE A 31 -2.36 2.55 8.96
C ILE A 31 -1.62 3.86 8.70
N HIS A 32 -0.49 4.03 9.37
CA HIS A 32 0.44 5.11 9.08
C HIS A 32 1.24 4.75 7.84
N PHE A 33 1.17 5.61 6.83
CA PHE A 33 1.86 5.44 5.56
C PHE A 33 2.94 6.50 5.39
N SER A 34 4.16 6.06 5.02
CA SER A 34 5.25 6.98 4.68
C SER A 34 6.16 6.42 3.58
N PRO A 35 6.59 7.27 2.61
CA PRO A 35 7.70 6.91 1.73
C PRO A 35 9.02 6.92 2.52
N VAL A 36 9.87 5.93 2.28
CA VAL A 36 11.17 5.80 2.96
C VAL A 36 12.27 6.29 2.04
N GLY A 37 13.01 7.31 2.49
CA GLY A 37 14.15 7.90 1.78
C GLY A 37 13.77 8.63 0.49
N LEU A 38 14.73 8.73 -0.44
CA LEU A 38 14.50 9.43 -1.71
C LEU A 38 13.60 8.59 -2.63
N MET A 39 12.55 9.23 -3.15
CA MET A 39 11.64 8.63 -4.11
C MET A 39 12.25 8.65 -5.52
N PRO A 40 12.24 7.52 -6.26
CA PRO A 40 12.65 7.51 -7.66
C PRO A 40 11.66 8.28 -8.54
N LEU A 41 12.15 8.69 -9.72
CA LEU A 41 11.31 9.22 -10.82
C LEU A 41 10.33 8.18 -11.38
N ASP A 42 10.56 6.89 -11.10
CA ASP A 42 9.69 5.80 -11.49
C ASP A 42 9.39 4.92 -10.27
N ALA A 43 8.15 4.97 -9.79
CA ALA A 43 7.68 4.20 -8.64
C ALA A 43 6.90 2.94 -9.04
N ARG A 44 7.00 2.47 -10.29
CA ARG A 44 6.30 1.26 -10.76
C ARG A 44 6.73 0.00 -10.02
N ASP A 45 7.99 -0.06 -9.58
CA ASP A 45 8.55 -1.22 -8.90
C ASP A 45 9.30 -0.80 -7.63
N GLY A 46 9.29 -1.66 -6.62
CA GLY A 46 9.90 -1.30 -5.33
C GLY A 46 9.61 -2.28 -4.20
N TYR A 47 9.66 -1.78 -2.97
CA TYR A 47 9.42 -2.55 -1.76
C TYR A 47 8.31 -1.96 -0.89
N LEU A 48 7.53 -2.85 -0.29
CA LEU A 48 6.54 -2.54 0.73
C LEU A 48 7.00 -3.12 2.05
N PHE A 49 7.04 -2.28 3.08
CA PHE A 49 7.32 -2.68 4.45
C PHE A 49 6.02 -2.64 5.24
N LEU A 50 5.53 -3.81 5.68
CA LEU A 50 4.32 -3.95 6.47
C LEU A 50 4.70 -4.28 7.91
N ARG A 51 4.64 -3.27 8.78
CA ARG A 51 5.00 -3.35 10.18
C ARG A 51 3.78 -3.42 11.08
N GLN A 52 3.83 -4.37 12.03
CA GLN A 52 2.89 -4.50 13.14
C GLN A 52 3.71 -4.81 14.39
N GLY A 53 3.62 -3.94 15.40
CA GLY A 53 4.45 -4.03 16.60
C GLY A 53 5.95 -4.01 16.27
N SER A 54 6.66 -5.05 16.70
CA SER A 54 8.09 -5.23 16.46
C SER A 54 8.43 -6.03 15.20
N GLU A 55 7.44 -6.56 14.46
CA GLU A 55 7.68 -7.35 13.24
C GLU A 55 7.35 -6.55 11.98
N MET A 56 8.33 -6.44 11.08
CA MET A 56 8.18 -5.86 9.75
C MET A 56 8.37 -6.92 8.69
N ARG A 57 7.38 -7.07 7.81
CA ARG A 57 7.49 -7.93 6.63
C ARG A 57 7.76 -7.11 5.38
N VAL A 58 8.70 -7.59 4.59
CA VAL A 58 9.15 -6.94 3.36
C VAL A 58 8.61 -7.70 2.16
N TYR A 59 7.98 -6.97 1.25
CA TYR A 59 7.48 -7.48 -0.01
C TYR A 59 8.07 -6.66 -1.14
N VAL A 60 8.50 -7.32 -2.21
CA VAL A 60 8.76 -6.63 -3.48
C VAL A 60 7.44 -6.47 -4.21
N TYR A 61 7.24 -5.32 -4.85
CA TYR A 61 6.10 -5.09 -5.72
C TYR A 61 6.52 -4.66 -7.12
N GLY A 62 5.61 -4.89 -8.06
CA GLY A 62 5.65 -4.30 -9.39
C GLY A 62 4.24 -4.01 -9.88
N THR A 63 4.07 -2.92 -10.61
CA THR A 63 2.79 -2.51 -11.18
C THR A 63 2.95 -1.89 -12.57
N THR A 64 1.99 -2.16 -13.44
CA THR A 64 1.88 -1.50 -14.74
C THR A 64 0.90 -0.34 -14.61
N LEU A 65 1.43 0.86 -14.35
CA LEU A 65 0.64 2.09 -14.35
C LEU A 65 0.35 2.46 -15.81
N TYR A 66 -0.89 2.25 -16.26
CA TYR A 66 -1.36 2.82 -17.51
C TYR A 66 -2.03 4.16 -17.21
N PRO A 67 -1.54 5.28 -17.78
CA PRO A 67 -2.06 6.61 -17.46
C PRO A 67 -3.51 6.86 -17.91
N ASP A 68 -4.09 5.97 -18.72
CA ASP A 68 -5.29 6.28 -19.50
C ASP A 68 -6.59 5.63 -18.98
N THR A 69 -6.60 5.11 -17.74
CA THR A 69 -7.83 4.52 -17.16
C THR A 69 -8.00 4.86 -15.69
N ALA A 70 -8.94 5.77 -15.40
CA ALA A 70 -9.34 6.19 -14.06
C ALA A 70 -10.14 5.10 -13.29
N ASP A 71 -9.81 3.81 -13.45
CA ASP A 71 -10.40 2.76 -12.61
C ASP A 71 -9.61 2.69 -11.29
N GLU A 72 -10.27 3.04 -10.19
CA GLU A 72 -9.69 2.97 -8.85
C GLU A 72 -9.28 1.55 -8.44
N ARG A 73 -9.69 0.51 -9.19
CA ARG A 73 -9.31 -0.90 -8.92
C ARG A 73 -7.95 -1.32 -9.47
N HIS A 74 -7.18 -0.42 -10.07
CA HIS A 74 -5.85 -0.73 -10.60
C HIS A 74 -4.86 -1.22 -9.54
N TYR A 75 -5.02 -0.88 -8.27
CA TYR A 75 -4.21 -1.45 -7.18
C TYR A 75 -4.24 -2.99 -7.17
N ARG A 76 -5.30 -3.62 -7.69
CA ARG A 76 -5.40 -5.09 -7.79
C ARG A 76 -4.40 -5.70 -8.78
N ARG A 77 -3.89 -4.90 -9.74
CA ARG A 77 -2.86 -5.30 -10.70
C ARG A 77 -1.44 -5.23 -10.15
N MET A 78 -1.27 -4.66 -8.95
CA MET A 78 0.02 -4.63 -8.27
C MET A 78 0.37 -6.04 -7.79
N HIS A 79 1.42 -6.62 -8.35
CA HIS A 79 1.93 -7.91 -7.94
C HIS A 79 2.86 -7.71 -6.75
N THR A 80 2.78 -8.63 -5.78
CA THR A 80 3.58 -8.55 -4.56
C THR A 80 4.13 -9.93 -4.24
N ARG A 81 5.41 -10.00 -3.87
CA ARG A 81 6.07 -11.23 -3.48
C ARG A 81 6.80 -11.01 -2.16
N TYR A 82 6.58 -11.91 -1.21
CA TYR A 82 7.29 -11.89 0.06
C TYR A 82 8.81 -12.03 -0.17
N VAL A 83 9.59 -11.23 0.55
CA VAL A 83 11.05 -11.24 0.50
C VAL A 83 11.60 -11.75 1.82
N THR A 84 11.28 -11.06 2.92
CA THR A 84 11.83 -11.39 4.25
C THR A 84 10.99 -10.79 5.37
N THR A 85 11.30 -11.17 6.60
CA THR A 85 10.74 -10.63 7.83
C THR A 85 11.88 -10.15 8.71
N CYS A 86 11.75 -8.95 9.27
CA CYS A 86 12.74 -8.31 10.11
C CYS A 86 12.09 -7.89 11.43
N SER A 87 12.81 -8.07 12.54
CA SER A 87 12.45 -7.46 13.82
C SER A 87 12.94 -6.01 13.86
N VAL A 88 12.03 -5.06 14.04
CA VAL A 88 12.35 -3.63 14.11
C VAL A 88 12.80 -3.29 15.53
N GLY A 89 14.09 -3.03 15.72
CA GLY A 89 14.65 -2.46 16.96
C GLY A 89 14.66 -0.92 16.95
N LEU A 90 14.97 -0.31 18.10
CA LEU A 90 14.99 1.15 18.33
C LEU A 90 16.00 1.96 17.47
N LEU A 91 16.95 1.32 16.77
CA LEU A 91 17.93 2.00 15.92
C LEU A 91 17.87 1.52 14.46
N SER A 92 17.38 2.41 13.60
CA SER A 92 17.44 2.45 12.12
C SER A 92 17.46 1.10 11.37
N PRO A 93 16.32 0.37 11.34
CA PRO A 93 16.17 -0.78 10.45
C PRO A 93 15.94 -0.35 8.99
N TYR A 94 15.38 0.83 8.73
CA TYR A 94 14.96 1.21 7.37
C TYR A 94 16.13 1.50 6.42
N GLU A 95 17.15 2.22 6.88
CA GLU A 95 18.34 2.55 6.05
C GLU A 95 19.25 1.32 5.86
N ARG A 96 19.40 0.50 6.92
CA ARG A 96 20.13 -0.78 6.83
C ARG A 96 19.44 -1.76 5.89
N VAL A 97 18.11 -1.92 6.01
CA VAL A 97 17.35 -2.79 5.10
C VAL A 97 17.37 -2.24 3.68
N LYS A 98 17.35 -0.92 3.46
CA LYS A 98 17.58 -0.33 2.12
C LYS A 98 18.95 -0.70 1.56
N ALA A 99 20.03 -0.52 2.33
CA ALA A 99 21.38 -0.86 1.89
C ALA A 99 21.52 -2.35 1.56
N GLU A 100 20.91 -3.20 2.39
CA GLU A 100 20.88 -4.65 2.21
C GLU A 100 20.07 -5.05 0.96
N LEU A 101 18.90 -4.45 0.74
CA LEU A 101 18.06 -4.72 -0.45
C LEU A 101 18.69 -4.25 -1.77
N VAL A 102 19.41 -3.11 -1.77
CA VAL A 102 20.16 -2.64 -2.96
C VAL A 102 21.32 -3.60 -3.27
N SER A 103 21.95 -4.17 -2.25
CA SER A 103 22.99 -5.20 -2.42
C SER A 103 22.45 -6.52 -2.98
N TYR A 104 21.24 -6.92 -2.61
CA TYR A 104 20.64 -8.19 -3.07
C TYR A 104 19.98 -8.10 -4.45
N ARG A 105 19.65 -6.89 -4.94
CA ARG A 105 19.07 -6.68 -6.28
C ARG A 105 19.63 -5.42 -6.97
N PRO A 106 20.78 -5.54 -7.68
CA PRO A 106 21.37 -4.44 -8.44
C PRO A 106 20.50 -3.98 -9.63
N GLU A 107 19.50 -4.78 -10.01
CA GLU A 107 18.52 -4.48 -11.07
C GLU A 107 17.60 -3.30 -10.72
N LEU A 108 17.51 -2.92 -9.44
CA LEU A 108 16.73 -1.77 -8.95
C LEU A 108 17.68 -0.80 -8.24
N PRO A 109 18.37 0.11 -8.98
CA PRO A 109 19.37 1.00 -8.39
C PRO A 109 18.77 2.04 -7.45
N ASN A 110 17.50 2.42 -7.65
CA ASN A 110 16.75 3.30 -6.76
C ASN A 110 15.29 2.83 -6.64
N PRO A 111 15.01 1.81 -5.80
CA PRO A 111 13.65 1.29 -5.65
C PRO A 111 12.80 2.24 -4.82
N ALA A 112 11.52 2.39 -5.19
CA ALA A 112 10.53 3.05 -4.35
C ALA A 112 10.28 2.19 -3.10
N VAL A 113 10.37 2.77 -1.91
CA VAL A 113 10.14 2.05 -0.66
C VAL A 113 9.03 2.74 0.11
N PHE A 114 8.00 1.97 0.42
CA PHE A 114 6.84 2.44 1.17
C PHE A 114 6.71 1.68 2.48
N CYS A 115 6.59 2.41 3.59
CA CYS A 115 6.37 1.85 4.91
C CYS A 115 4.93 2.03 5.34
N PHE A 116 4.36 0.96 5.88
CA PHE A 116 3.03 0.88 6.46
C PHE A 116 3.17 0.38 7.89
N GLU A 117 2.79 1.20 8.85
CA GLU A 117 2.75 0.82 10.25
C GLU A 117 1.30 0.76 10.71
N SER A 118 0.84 -0.40 11.16
CA SER A 118 -0.50 -0.53 11.73
C SER A 118 -0.45 -0.61 13.25
N GLU A 119 -1.31 0.17 13.90
CA GLU A 119 -1.49 0.18 15.35
C GLU A 119 -2.28 -1.05 15.86
N VAL A 120 -2.96 -1.74 14.94
CA VAL A 120 -3.78 -2.91 15.23
C VAL A 120 -3.22 -4.12 14.50
N ASP A 121 -3.43 -5.30 15.07
CA ASP A 121 -3.07 -6.53 14.39
C ASP A 121 -4.06 -6.79 13.26
N LEU A 122 -3.54 -6.87 12.03
CA LEU A 122 -4.33 -7.08 10.81
C LEU A 122 -3.82 -8.34 10.10
N PRO A 123 -4.73 -9.20 9.58
CA PRO A 123 -4.35 -10.27 8.67
C PRO A 123 -3.50 -9.74 7.52
N ARG A 124 -2.25 -10.20 7.43
CA ARG A 124 -1.24 -9.52 6.61
C ARG A 124 -1.53 -9.59 5.11
N ILE A 125 -2.08 -10.72 4.64
CA ILE A 125 -2.35 -10.93 3.22
C ILE A 125 -3.78 -10.54 2.87
N GLU A 126 -4.73 -10.85 3.74
CA GLU A 126 -6.16 -10.74 3.49
C GLU A 126 -6.68 -9.31 3.72
N THR A 127 -6.02 -8.54 4.60
CA THR A 127 -6.45 -7.20 4.97
C THR A 127 -5.37 -6.16 4.76
N PHE A 128 -4.19 -6.34 5.38
CA PHE A 128 -3.18 -5.30 5.40
C PHE A 128 -2.58 -5.05 4.01
N MET A 129 -2.24 -6.11 3.28
CA MET A 129 -1.69 -6.01 1.93
C MET A 129 -2.65 -5.32 0.93
N PRO A 130 -3.95 -5.68 0.83
CA PRO A 130 -4.91 -4.95 -0.01
C PRO A 130 -4.98 -3.46 0.32
N LEU A 131 -5.02 -3.09 1.60
CA LEU A 131 -5.06 -1.70 2.04
C LEU A 131 -3.75 -0.97 1.67
N ALA A 132 -2.60 -1.59 1.88
CA ALA A 132 -1.30 -1.03 1.51
C ALA A 132 -1.22 -0.76 0.00
N LYS A 133 -1.66 -1.71 -0.84
CA LYS A 133 -1.70 -1.53 -2.30
C LYS A 133 -2.58 -0.35 -2.72
N GLN A 134 -3.73 -0.17 -2.08
CA GLN A 134 -4.62 0.97 -2.33
C GLN A 134 -3.91 2.29 -1.99
N LEU A 135 -3.29 2.38 -0.82
CA LEU A 135 -2.58 3.58 -0.37
C LEU A 135 -1.42 3.94 -1.32
N VAL A 136 -0.61 2.96 -1.73
CA VAL A 136 0.46 3.18 -2.73
C VAL A 136 -0.12 3.70 -4.04
N TYR A 137 -1.19 3.08 -4.54
CA TYR A 137 -1.80 3.48 -5.80
C TYR A 137 -2.29 4.94 -5.74
N HIS A 138 -3.00 5.33 -4.67
CA HIS A 138 -3.46 6.70 -4.50
C HIS A 138 -2.30 7.70 -4.39
N TYR A 139 -1.25 7.35 -3.64
CA TYR A 139 -0.05 8.19 -3.52
C TYR A 139 0.62 8.40 -4.87
N ILE A 140 0.90 7.31 -5.60
CA ILE A 140 1.53 7.40 -6.92
C ILE A 140 0.66 8.19 -7.89
N GLN A 141 -0.66 7.95 -7.93
CA GLN A 141 -1.51 8.72 -8.83
C GLN A 141 -1.50 10.21 -8.50
N HIS A 142 -1.51 10.61 -7.22
CA HIS A 142 -1.46 12.01 -6.83
C HIS A 142 -0.10 12.67 -7.18
N GLU A 143 1.00 12.03 -6.80
CA GLU A 143 2.36 12.56 -7.00
C GLU A 143 2.74 12.66 -8.49
N PHE A 144 2.43 11.63 -9.27
CA PHE A 144 2.82 11.55 -10.67
C PHE A 144 1.81 12.20 -11.63
N SER A 145 0.56 12.43 -11.21
CA SER A 145 -0.36 13.30 -11.97
C SER A 145 -0.03 14.78 -11.76
N ASN A 146 0.52 15.14 -10.60
CA ASN A 146 0.74 16.55 -10.27
C ASN A 146 2.05 17.13 -10.79
N GLY A 147 3.14 16.37 -10.96
CA GLY A 147 4.39 16.90 -11.56
C GLY A 147 4.89 18.23 -10.98
N ALA A 148 4.44 18.58 -9.77
CA ALA A 148 4.66 19.82 -9.05
C ALA A 148 4.83 19.42 -7.59
N THR A 149 6.09 19.16 -7.26
CA THR A 149 6.71 19.00 -5.94
C THR A 149 5.79 19.18 -4.72
N PRO A 150 5.55 18.14 -3.90
CA PRO A 150 5.18 18.36 -2.51
C PRO A 150 6.44 18.51 -1.67
N SER A 151 6.58 19.67 -1.01
CA SER A 151 7.48 19.81 0.13
C SER A 151 6.92 19.04 1.34
N PRO A 152 7.78 18.47 2.19
CA PRO A 152 7.36 17.63 3.30
C PRO A 152 7.09 18.49 4.54
N GLU A 153 5.86 18.97 4.74
CA GLU A 153 5.46 19.51 6.04
C GLU A 153 4.04 19.08 6.41
N GLY A 154 3.96 18.26 7.47
CA GLY A 154 2.89 18.32 8.47
C GLY A 154 1.61 17.55 8.18
N ILE A 155 1.53 16.31 8.66
CA ILE A 155 0.27 15.80 9.25
C ILE A 155 0.49 15.70 10.76
N SER A 156 0.05 16.74 11.44
CA SER A 156 -0.34 16.74 12.85
C SER A 156 -1.44 17.79 12.96
N VAL A 157 -2.70 17.34 13.02
CA VAL A 157 -3.71 17.64 14.05
C VAL A 157 -4.83 16.61 13.89
#